data_AF-A0A954E169-F1
#
_entry.id   AF-A0A954E169-F1
#
_cell.length_a   1.000
_cell.length_b   1.000
_cell.length_c   1.000
_cell.angle_alpha   90.00
_cell.angle_beta   90.00
_cell.angle_gamma   90.00
#
_symmetry.space_group_name_H-M   'P 1'
#
loop_
_entity.id
_entity.type
_entity.pdbx_description
1 polymer ?
#
loop_
_entity_poly.entity_id
_entity_poly.type
_entity_poly.pdbx_seq_one_letter_code
_entity_poly.pdbx_strand_id
1 'polypeptide(L)' 'RTVGPTLGVKASGGVRDAEGARKMIEAGATRIGASASVAIARGTTAKSGGY' A
#
# COMPACT_ATOMS: atom_id res chain seq x y z
N ARG A 1 -14.77 -9.60 4.72
CA ARG A 1 -13.59 -9.24 5.55
C ARG A 1 -13.01 -10.55 6.11
N THR A 2 -11.76 -10.88 5.80
CA THR A 2 -11.19 -12.23 6.01
C THR A 2 -10.73 -12.51 7.44
N VAL A 3 -10.27 -11.47 8.14
CA VAL A 3 -9.85 -11.56 9.55
C VAL A 3 -10.88 -10.89 10.46
N GLY A 4 -10.94 -11.33 11.72
CA GLY A 4 -11.76 -10.71 12.76
C GLY A 4 -11.34 -9.26 13.07
N PRO A 5 -12.08 -8.55 13.93
CA PRO A 5 -11.88 -7.11 14.14
C PRO A 5 -10.56 -6.74 14.81
N THR A 6 -9.94 -7.69 15.52
CA THR A 6 -8.73 -7.47 16.32
C THR A 6 -7.43 -7.61 15.52
N LEU A 7 -7.46 -8.28 14.36
CA LEU A 7 -6.27 -8.52 13.55
C LEU A 7 -6.26 -7.61 12.32
N GLY A 8 -5.14 -6.93 12.11
CA GLY A 8 -4.90 -6.09 10.94
C GLY A 8 -4.55 -6.88 9.69
N VAL A 9 -4.73 -6.27 8.51
CA VAL A 9 -4.34 -6.84 7.21
C VAL A 9 -3.21 -6.00 6.62
N LYS A 10 -2.12 -6.67 6.21
CA LYS A 10 -1.04 -6.03 5.45
C LYS A 10 -1.26 -6.24 3.95
N ALA A 11 -1.34 -5.16 3.19
CA ALA A 11 -1.23 -5.18 1.74
C ALA A 11 0.24 -5.07 1.32
N SER A 12 0.71 -5.97 0.48
CA SER A 12 2.07 -5.92 -0.09
C SER A 12 2.12 -6.46 -1.51
N GLY A 13 3.07 -5.96 -2.29
CA GLY A 13 3.22 -6.28 -3.71
C GLY A 13 2.35 -5.36 -4.59
N GLY A 14 2.95 -4.77 -5.62
CA GLY A 14 2.21 -4.01 -6.65
C GLY A 14 1.75 -2.59 -6.28
N VAL A 15 1.87 -2.13 -5.03
CA VAL A 15 1.52 -0.75 -4.64
C VAL A 15 2.64 0.21 -5.03
N ARG A 16 2.40 1.07 -6.03
CA ARG A 16 3.44 1.94 -6.64
C ARG A 16 3.18 3.44 -6.57
N ASP A 17 2.00 3.84 -6.11
CA ASP A 17 1.57 5.23 -6.01
C ASP A 17 0.56 5.42 -4.86
N ALA A 18 0.25 6.69 -4.58
CA ALA A 18 -0.66 7.07 -3.50
C ALA A 18 -2.10 6.59 -3.74
N GLU A 19 -2.54 6.50 -4.99
CA GLU A 19 -3.89 6.03 -5.33
C GLU A 19 -4.04 4.54 -5.04
N GLY A 20 -3.08 3.73 -5.47
CA GLY A 20 -3.03 2.31 -5.15
C GLY A 20 -2.97 2.06 -3.65
N ALA A 21 -2.22 2.88 -2.91
CA ALA A 21 -2.19 2.79 -1.45
C ALA A 21 -3.56 3.10 -0.82
N ARG A 22 -4.27 4.13 -1.30
CA ARG A 22 -5.63 4.47 -0.85
C ARG A 22 -6.63 3.34 -1.11
N LYS A 23 -6.61 2.77 -2.31
CA LYS A 23 -7.46 1.62 -2.68
C LYS A 23 -7.28 0.44 -1.72
N MET A 24 -6.05 0.15 -1.32
CA MET A 24 -5.80 -0.94 -0.36
C MET A 24 -6.34 -0.63 1.04
N ILE A 25 -6.26 0.63 1.49
CA ILE A 25 -6.83 1.06 2.77
C ILE A 25 -8.35 0.96 2.73
N GLU A 26 -9.00 1.42 1.66
CA GLU A 26 -10.43 1.30 1.44
C GLU A 26 -10.89 -0.16 1.40
N ALA A 27 -10.07 -1.06 0.85
CA ALA A 27 -10.29 -2.50 0.88
C ALA A 27 -10.11 -3.14 2.27
N GLY A 28 -9.66 -2.37 3.27
CA GLY A 28 -9.52 -2.81 4.66
C GLY A 28 -8.10 -3.18 5.09
N ALA A 29 -7.07 -2.82 4.31
CA ALA A 29 -5.69 -2.95 4.76
C ALA A 29 -5.38 -1.94 5.86
N THR A 30 -4.75 -2.40 6.93
CA THR A 30 -4.31 -1.57 8.07
C THR A 30 -2.81 -1.27 8.02
N ARG A 31 -2.08 -1.89 7.09
CA ARG A 31 -0.65 -1.63 6.83
C ARG A 31 -0.34 -1.81 5.35
N ILE A 32 0.49 -0.93 4.80
CA ILE A 32 1.00 -1.02 3.43
C ILE A 32 2.49 -1.37 3.47
N GLY A 33 2.89 -2.39 2.73
CA GLY A 33 4.29 -2.72 2.45
C GLY A 33 4.61 -2.48 0.98
N ALA A 34 5.38 -1.43 0.70
CA ALA A 34 5.75 -1.04 -0.66
C ALA A 34 7.22 -0.61 -0.73
N SER A 35 7.94 -1.05 -1.76
CA SER A 35 9.27 -0.51 -2.10
C SER A 35 9.17 0.93 -2.63
N ALA A 36 8.00 1.34 -3.13
CA ALA A 36 7.69 2.68 -3.59
C ALA A 36 7.29 3.66 -2.46
N SER A 37 7.59 3.36 -1.19
CA SER A 37 7.07 4.09 -0.02
C SER A 37 7.32 5.61 -0.08
N VAL A 38 8.49 6.03 -0.54
CA VAL A 38 8.84 7.46 -0.67
C VAL A 38 7.99 8.16 -1.73
N ALA A 39 7.76 7.52 -2.88
CA ALA A 39 6.92 8.08 -3.95
C ALA A 39 5.47 8.19 -3.48
N ILE A 40 4.95 7.13 -2.85
CA ILE A 40 3.62 7.09 -2.24
C ILE A 40 3.45 8.23 -1.24
N ALA A 41 4.41 8.41 -0.32
CA ALA A 41 4.38 9.47 0.68
C ALA A 41 4.44 10.88 0.07
N ARG A 42 5.10 11.04 -1.07
CA ARG A 42 5.18 12.30 -1.83
C ARG A 42 4.00 12.53 -2.77
N GLY A 43 3.06 11.58 -2.88
CA GLY A 43 1.96 11.67 -3.84
C GLY A 43 2.39 11.50 -5.30
N THR A 44 3.57 10.92 -5.54
CA THR A 44 4.10 10.68 -6.89
C THR A 44 4.08 9.18 -7.22
N THR A 45 4.25 8.86 -8.50
CA THR A 45 4.39 7.47 -8.97
C THR A 45 5.86 7.06 -8.95
N ALA A 46 6.15 5.88 -8.41
CA ALA A 46 7.51 5.35 -8.46
C ALA A 46 7.93 5.02 -9.89
N LYS A 47 9.09 5.54 -10.30
CA LYS A 47 9.73 5.16 -11.56
C LYS A 47 10.19 3.70 -11.49
N SER A 48 10.15 2.99 -12.61
CA SER A 48 10.68 1.63 -12.71
C SER A 48 12.21 1.66 -12.55
N GLY A 49 12.68 1.47 -11.33
CA GLY A 49 14.09 1.28 -10.99
C GLY A 49 14.16 0.31 -9.82
N GLY A 50 15.15 -0.59 -9.84
CA GLY A 50 15.43 -1.50 -8.74
C GLY A 50 15.60 -0.75 -7.41
N TYR A 51 15.39 -1.50 -6.33
CA TYR A 51 15.25 -1.08 -4.93
C TYR A 51 15.88 0.25 -4.52
#